data_AF-A0A380JH28-F1
#
_entry.id   AF-A0A380JH28-F1
#
_cell.length_a   1.000
_cell.length_b   1.000
_cell.length_c   1.000
_cell.angle_alpha   90.00
_cell.angle_beta   90.00
_cell.angle_gamma   90.00
#
_symmetry.space_group_name_H-M   'P 1'
#
loop_
_entity.id
_entity.type
_entity.pdbx_description
1 polymer ?
#
loop_
_entity_poly.entity_id
_entity_poly.type
_entity_poly.pdbx_seq_one_letter_code
_entity_poly.pdbx_strand_id
1 'polypeptide(L)'
;MDKQTLKETLVILIQHYDYASAYRLVEKQAINPDAKTLLYLMKKRRQLAINELYEPKTIQHFQEAYQCSLTANPQEQELLANYIMDLQAKVRSEDIIDFVRAVSPILYRLFLRLIEREIPDLTAYIKNSKDSSYDSWKFIQMEDSQDQALQDFARTWQDPRVTSRSLVALIDLLPISGSLKKDVTFLRDMEKSVRNPLAHLIKPFDEKILHETTGFSSCSFLEMIIKLARHTGIAYQENPFYFDQINQLISSLL
;
A
#
# COMPACT_ATOMS: atom_id res chain seq x y z
N MET A 1 -12.80 -15.66 30.67
CA MET A 1 -11.38 -15.25 30.66
C MET A 1 -11.22 -14.20 31.74
N ASP A 2 -10.31 -14.39 32.70
CA ASP A 2 -10.01 -13.34 33.68
C ASP A 2 -9.31 -12.14 33.00
N LYS A 3 -9.21 -11.01 33.71
CA LYS A 3 -8.68 -9.75 33.16
C LYS A 3 -7.21 -9.86 32.75
N GLN A 4 -6.41 -10.64 33.46
CA GLN A 4 -4.98 -10.79 33.19
C GLN A 4 -4.76 -11.59 31.90
N THR A 5 -5.45 -12.73 31.78
CA THR A 5 -5.42 -13.57 30.58
C THR A 5 -5.92 -12.81 29.34
N LEU A 6 -6.94 -11.96 29.50
CA LEU A 6 -7.42 -11.09 28.41
C LEU A 6 -6.33 -10.11 27.94
N LYS A 7 -5.68 -9.42 28.88
CA LYS A 7 -4.63 -8.46 28.56
C LYS A 7 -3.46 -9.11 27.83
N GLU A 8 -2.98 -10.25 28.33
CA GLU A 8 -1.91 -11.01 27.69
C GLU A 8 -2.29 -11.47 26.28
N THR A 9 -3.52 -11.97 26.10
CA THR A 9 -4.03 -12.36 24.78
C THR A 9 -4.08 -11.18 23.82
N LEU A 10 -4.56 -10.02 24.28
CA LEU A 10 -4.63 -8.82 23.45
C LEU A 10 -3.25 -8.32 23.03
N VAL A 11 -2.28 -8.32 23.93
CA VAL A 11 -0.89 -7.93 23.62
C VAL A 11 -0.30 -8.84 22.53
N ILE A 12 -0.51 -10.15 22.62
CA ILE A 12 -0.07 -11.09 21.58
C ILE A 12 -0.72 -10.77 20.23
N LEU A 13 -2.04 -10.55 20.21
CA LEU A 13 -2.78 -10.28 18.97
C LEU A 13 -2.34 -8.97 18.31
N ILE A 14 -2.15 -7.88 19.07
CA ILE A 14 -1.71 -6.61 18.50
C ILE A 14 -0.25 -6.66 18.04
N GLN A 15 0.63 -7.43 18.71
CA GLN A 15 2.00 -7.66 18.26
C GLN A 15 2.08 -8.39 16.91
N HIS A 16 1.10 -9.23 16.60
CA HIS A 16 0.95 -9.86 15.27
C HIS A 16 0.04 -9.07 14.32
N TYR A 17 -0.35 -7.85 14.71
CA TYR A 17 -1.24 -6.96 13.96
C TYR A 17 -2.62 -7.57 13.64
N ASP A 18 -3.09 -8.56 14.42
CA ASP A 18 -4.43 -9.17 14.31
C ASP A 18 -5.48 -8.38 15.11
N TYR A 19 -5.75 -7.17 14.61
CA TYR A 19 -6.74 -6.27 15.19
C TYR A 19 -8.17 -6.78 15.06
N ALA A 20 -8.44 -7.66 14.09
CA ALA A 20 -9.77 -8.22 13.89
C ALA A 20 -10.14 -9.16 15.04
N SER A 21 -9.24 -10.07 15.41
CA SER A 21 -9.42 -10.94 16.57
C SER A 21 -9.37 -10.15 17.87
N ALA A 22 -8.42 -9.21 18.01
CA ALA A 22 -8.30 -8.39 19.21
C ALA A 22 -9.58 -7.58 19.49
N TYR A 23 -10.14 -6.92 18.47
CA TYR A 23 -11.40 -6.19 18.60
C TYR A 23 -12.57 -7.11 18.95
N ARG A 24 -12.65 -8.30 18.33
CA ARG A 24 -13.72 -9.27 18.60
C ARG A 24 -13.74 -9.71 20.07
N LEU A 25 -12.58 -9.85 20.70
CA LEU A 25 -12.50 -10.19 22.12
C LEU A 25 -13.08 -9.10 23.00
N VAL A 26 -12.89 -7.82 22.67
CA VAL A 26 -13.26 -6.68 23.54
C VAL A 26 -14.60 -6.03 23.17
N GLU A 27 -15.22 -6.43 22.07
CA GLU A 27 -16.43 -5.80 21.52
C GLU A 27 -17.57 -5.71 22.55
N LYS A 28 -17.76 -6.74 23.37
CA LYS A 28 -18.79 -6.78 24.42
C LYS A 28 -18.23 -6.62 25.84
N GLN A 29 -16.94 -6.35 25.97
CA GLN A 29 -16.28 -6.21 27.27
C GLN A 29 -16.18 -4.74 27.69
N ALA A 30 -16.23 -4.52 29.01
CA ALA A 30 -15.95 -3.23 29.61
C ALA A 30 -14.42 -3.11 29.81
N ILE A 31 -13.76 -2.52 28.81
CA ILE A 31 -12.35 -2.13 28.85
C ILE A 31 -12.23 -0.61 28.66
N ASN A 32 -11.02 -0.08 28.71
CA ASN A 32 -10.75 1.32 28.38
C ASN A 32 -11.39 1.70 27.00
N PRO A 33 -12.25 2.74 26.94
CA PRO A 33 -12.92 3.14 25.70
C PRO A 33 -11.97 3.53 24.56
N ASP A 34 -10.84 4.14 24.88
CA ASP A 34 -9.85 4.57 23.90
C ASP A 34 -9.08 3.38 23.34
N ALA A 35 -8.70 2.41 24.18
CA ALA A 35 -8.11 1.15 23.71
C ALA A 35 -9.05 0.42 22.74
N LYS A 36 -10.34 0.36 23.08
CA LYS A 36 -11.37 -0.27 22.22
C LYS A 36 -11.53 0.48 20.90
N THR A 37 -11.52 1.80 20.93
CA THR A 37 -11.59 2.66 19.74
C THR A 37 -10.37 2.47 18.85
N LEU A 38 -9.16 2.46 19.41
CA LEU A 38 -7.93 2.23 18.63
C LEU A 38 -7.91 0.84 17.98
N LEU A 39 -8.28 -0.22 18.71
CA LEU A 39 -8.42 -1.57 18.16
C LEU A 39 -9.39 -1.61 16.98
N TYR A 40 -10.52 -0.91 17.11
CA TYR A 40 -11.51 -0.79 16.04
C TYR A 40 -10.95 -0.05 14.81
N LEU A 41 -10.29 1.09 15.00
CA LEU A 41 -9.69 1.86 13.90
C LEU A 41 -8.57 1.07 13.20
N MET A 42 -7.74 0.33 13.96
CA MET A 42 -6.67 -0.49 13.37
C MET A 42 -7.23 -1.68 12.59
N LYS A 43 -8.31 -2.30 13.07
CA LYS A 43 -9.08 -3.29 12.28
C LYS A 43 -9.55 -2.68 10.96
N LYS A 44 -10.10 -1.46 10.98
CA LYS A 44 -10.56 -0.75 9.77
C LYS A 44 -9.43 -0.42 8.81
N ARG A 45 -8.25 -0.01 9.32
CA ARG A 45 -7.03 0.16 8.52
C ARG A 45 -6.62 -1.11 7.78
N ARG A 46 -6.57 -2.27 8.46
CA ARG A 46 -6.29 -3.58 7.83
C ARG A 46 -7.33 -3.97 6.77
N GLN A 47 -8.53 -3.41 6.82
CA GLN A 47 -9.61 -3.60 5.85
C GLN A 47 -9.63 -2.54 4.73
N LEU A 48 -8.63 -1.65 4.69
CA LEU A 48 -8.56 -0.50 3.77
C LEU A 48 -9.74 0.49 3.92
N ALA A 49 -10.49 0.42 5.01
CA ALA A 49 -11.66 1.23 5.28
C ALA A 49 -11.29 2.45 6.14
N ILE A 50 -10.56 3.41 5.56
CA ILE A 50 -9.92 4.49 6.33
C ILE A 50 -10.82 5.68 6.70
N ASN A 51 -12.06 5.73 6.20
CA ASN A 51 -12.93 6.90 6.35
C ASN A 51 -13.14 7.30 7.81
N GLU A 52 -13.30 6.32 8.70
CA GLU A 52 -13.58 6.54 10.12
C GLU A 52 -12.38 7.13 10.88
N LEU A 53 -11.18 7.11 10.29
CA LEU A 53 -10.01 7.77 10.87
C LEU A 53 -10.01 9.28 10.65
N TYR A 54 -10.86 9.79 9.75
CA TYR A 54 -10.99 11.21 9.44
C TYR A 54 -12.08 11.91 10.24
N GLU A 55 -12.73 11.21 11.17
CA GLU A 55 -13.74 11.81 12.05
C GLU A 55 -13.09 12.92 12.91
N PRO A 56 -13.49 14.20 12.77
CA PRO A 56 -12.77 15.32 13.37
C PRO A 56 -12.64 15.22 14.90
N LYS A 57 -13.70 14.77 15.56
CA LYS A 57 -13.71 14.56 17.02
C LYS A 57 -12.73 13.49 17.45
N THR A 58 -12.62 12.40 16.68
CA THR A 58 -11.71 11.29 16.96
C THR A 58 -10.26 11.75 16.79
N ILE A 59 -9.94 12.43 15.68
CA ILE A 59 -8.61 12.99 15.44
C ILE A 59 -8.22 13.94 16.58
N GLN A 60 -9.10 14.90 16.89
CA GLN A 60 -8.84 15.90 17.93
C GLN A 60 -8.59 15.26 19.30
N HIS A 61 -9.45 14.30 19.68
CA HIS A 61 -9.31 13.58 20.95
C HIS A 61 -7.96 12.88 21.09
N PHE A 62 -7.56 12.07 20.09
CA PHE A 62 -6.31 11.32 20.18
C PHE A 62 -5.07 12.23 20.05
N GLN A 63 -5.18 13.34 19.33
CA GLN A 63 -4.12 14.33 19.27
C GLN A 63 -3.94 15.06 20.61
N GLU A 64 -5.02 15.48 21.27
CA GLU A 64 -4.96 16.23 22.53
C GLU A 64 -4.62 15.34 23.72
N ALA A 65 -5.23 14.16 23.83
CA ALA A 65 -5.06 13.27 24.97
C ALA A 65 -3.74 12.48 24.94
N TYR A 66 -3.23 12.14 23.74
CA TYR A 66 -2.12 11.21 23.59
C TYR A 66 -1.01 11.68 22.64
N GLN A 67 -1.11 12.89 22.06
CA GLN A 67 -0.20 13.37 21.01
C GLN A 67 -0.10 12.37 19.83
N CYS A 68 -1.18 11.63 19.59
CA CYS A 68 -1.25 10.56 18.61
C CYS A 68 -1.90 11.05 17.31
N SER A 69 -1.10 11.18 16.26
CA SER A 69 -1.62 11.50 14.92
C SER A 69 -2.22 10.26 14.27
N LEU A 70 -3.54 10.24 14.10
CA LEU A 70 -4.23 9.09 13.48
C LEU A 70 -4.05 9.03 11.97
N THR A 71 -3.75 10.14 11.30
CA THR A 71 -3.49 10.23 9.85
C THR A 71 -2.33 11.18 9.60
N ALA A 72 -1.62 11.03 8.47
CA ALA A 72 -0.50 11.90 8.09
C ALA A 72 -0.68 12.53 6.71
N ASN A 73 -1.66 12.06 5.94
CA ASN A 73 -1.91 12.50 4.57
C ASN A 73 -3.37 12.92 4.37
N PRO A 74 -3.69 13.63 3.28
CA PRO A 74 -5.05 13.69 2.73
C PRO A 74 -5.57 12.29 2.38
N GLN A 75 -6.89 12.12 2.40
CA GLN A 75 -7.56 10.81 2.32
C GLN A 75 -7.10 9.91 1.17
N GLU A 76 -6.93 10.44 -0.05
CA GLU A 76 -6.47 9.65 -1.20
C GLU A 76 -5.04 9.12 -1.03
N GLN A 77 -4.13 9.97 -0.51
CA GLN A 77 -2.74 9.61 -0.28
C GLN A 77 -2.60 8.70 0.94
N GLU A 78 -3.44 8.91 1.96
CA GLU A 78 -3.51 8.06 3.14
C GLU A 78 -3.99 6.65 2.79
N LEU A 79 -4.85 6.48 1.79
CA LEU A 79 -5.24 5.14 1.32
C LEU A 79 -4.02 4.37 0.81
N LEU A 80 -3.13 5.03 0.06
CA LEU A 80 -1.89 4.43 -0.43
C LEU A 80 -0.91 4.17 0.74
N ALA A 81 -0.73 5.13 1.64
CA ALA A 81 0.08 4.95 2.85
C ALA A 81 -0.43 3.77 3.70
N ASN A 82 -1.75 3.69 3.91
CA ASN A 82 -2.42 2.63 4.64
C ASN A 82 -2.25 1.26 3.99
N TYR A 83 -2.31 1.21 2.66
CA TYR A 83 -2.01 -0.02 1.93
C TYR A 83 -0.57 -0.48 2.16
N ILE A 84 0.39 0.44 2.14
CA ILE A 84 1.81 0.13 2.41
C ILE A 84 2.01 -0.28 3.88
N MET A 85 1.29 0.32 4.85
CA MET A 85 1.31 -0.13 6.24
C MET A 85 0.78 -1.57 6.38
N ASP A 86 -0.28 -1.93 5.66
CA ASP A 86 -0.80 -3.29 5.61
C ASP A 86 0.19 -4.26 4.95
N LEU A 87 0.94 -3.84 3.92
CA LEU A 87 2.05 -4.63 3.36
C LEU A 87 3.17 -4.82 4.37
N GLN A 88 3.58 -3.77 5.09
CA GLN A 88 4.61 -3.87 6.13
C GLN A 88 4.20 -4.82 7.26
N ALA A 89 2.92 -4.81 7.66
CA ALA A 89 2.40 -5.76 8.63
C ALA A 89 2.52 -7.22 8.13
N LYS A 90 2.20 -7.49 6.84
CA LYS A 90 2.37 -8.83 6.26
C LYS A 90 3.81 -9.29 6.23
N VAL A 91 4.75 -8.41 5.85
CA VAL A 91 6.19 -8.72 5.87
C VAL A 91 6.65 -9.08 7.29
N ARG A 92 6.24 -8.28 8.29
CA ARG A 92 6.63 -8.48 9.69
C ARG A 92 5.99 -9.70 10.35
N SER A 93 4.80 -10.11 9.90
CA SER A 93 4.13 -11.33 10.35
C SER A 93 4.51 -12.57 9.53
N GLU A 94 5.52 -12.49 8.65
CA GLU A 94 5.97 -13.58 7.77
C GLU A 94 4.90 -14.11 6.78
N ASP A 95 3.86 -13.31 6.49
CA ASP A 95 2.80 -13.60 5.52
C ASP A 95 3.28 -13.31 4.08
N ILE A 96 4.40 -13.90 3.67
CA ILE A 96 5.13 -13.55 2.44
C ILE A 96 4.27 -13.78 1.18
N ILE A 97 3.48 -14.84 1.15
CA ILE A 97 2.60 -15.14 0.02
C ILE A 97 1.57 -14.03 -0.20
N ASP A 98 0.92 -13.59 0.88
CA ASP A 98 -0.11 -12.56 0.81
C ASP A 98 0.49 -11.17 0.62
N PHE A 99 1.70 -10.92 1.13
CA PHE A 99 2.49 -9.75 0.77
C PHE A 99 2.69 -9.69 -0.74
N VAL A 100 3.28 -10.72 -1.35
CA VAL A 100 3.58 -10.75 -2.80
C VAL A 100 2.32 -10.57 -3.63
N ARG A 101 1.21 -11.24 -3.28
CA ARG A 101 -0.07 -11.11 -4.00
C ARG A 101 -0.64 -9.70 -3.94
N ALA A 102 -0.43 -9.01 -2.82
CA ALA A 102 -0.90 -7.66 -2.58
C ALA A 102 -0.01 -6.58 -3.22
N VAL A 103 1.15 -6.88 -3.82
CA VAL A 103 2.00 -5.81 -4.36
C VAL A 103 1.46 -5.15 -5.64
N SER A 104 0.80 -5.89 -6.54
CA SER A 104 0.37 -5.37 -7.85
C SER A 104 -0.46 -4.07 -7.78
N PRO A 105 -1.51 -3.97 -6.94
CA PRO A 105 -2.32 -2.76 -6.89
C PRO A 105 -1.53 -1.52 -6.46
N ILE A 106 -0.61 -1.65 -5.50
CA ILE A 106 0.18 -0.49 -5.04
C ILE A 106 1.20 -0.06 -6.09
N LEU A 107 1.85 -1.00 -6.79
CA LEU A 107 2.78 -0.65 -7.88
C LEU A 107 2.06 0.10 -8.99
N TYR A 108 0.90 -0.41 -9.42
CA TYR A 108 0.08 0.26 -10.42
C TYR A 108 -0.24 1.71 -10.02
N ARG A 109 -0.70 1.93 -8.78
CA ARG A 109 -1.04 3.26 -8.27
C ARG A 109 0.17 4.18 -8.16
N LEU A 110 1.31 3.67 -7.69
CA LEU A 110 2.54 4.46 -7.58
C LEU A 110 3.11 4.83 -8.95
N PHE A 111 3.06 3.92 -9.93
CA PHE A 111 3.49 4.21 -11.30
C PHE A 111 2.59 5.25 -11.98
N LEU A 112 1.26 5.11 -11.83
CA LEU A 112 0.32 6.10 -12.33
C LEU A 112 0.60 7.49 -11.73
N ARG A 113 0.75 7.55 -10.41
CA ARG A 113 1.06 8.79 -9.69
C ARG A 113 2.40 9.40 -10.09
N LEU A 114 3.39 8.56 -10.40
CA LEU A 114 4.67 9.03 -10.91
C LEU A 114 4.51 9.69 -12.28
N ILE A 115 3.74 9.11 -13.19
CA ILE A 115 3.45 9.69 -14.50
C ILE A 115 2.64 10.99 -14.35
N GLU A 116 1.63 11.02 -13.48
CA GLU A 116 0.80 12.20 -13.22
C GLU A 116 1.59 13.42 -12.73
N ARG A 117 2.78 13.23 -12.16
CA ARG A 117 3.67 14.35 -11.79
C ARG A 117 4.30 15.02 -13.00
N GLU A 118 4.60 14.26 -14.04
CA GLU A 118 5.17 14.77 -15.28
C GLU A 118 4.07 15.18 -16.28
N ILE A 119 2.93 14.46 -16.25
CA ILE A 119 1.77 14.65 -17.12
C ILE A 119 0.50 14.79 -16.25
N PRO A 120 0.20 16.00 -15.73
CA PRO A 120 -0.91 16.21 -14.79
C PRO A 120 -2.30 15.86 -15.34
N ASP A 121 -2.48 15.90 -16.66
CA ASP A 121 -3.72 15.57 -17.36
C ASP A 121 -3.76 14.12 -17.87
N LEU A 122 -2.93 13.21 -17.34
CA LEU A 122 -2.85 11.81 -17.76
C LEU A 122 -4.22 11.11 -17.90
N THR A 123 -5.14 11.42 -16.99
CA THR A 123 -6.50 10.86 -16.98
C THR A 123 -7.30 11.18 -18.24
N ALA A 124 -6.99 12.28 -18.95
CA ALA A 124 -7.59 12.60 -20.24
C ALA A 124 -7.28 11.53 -21.28
N TYR A 125 -6.11 10.89 -21.21
CA TYR A 125 -5.64 9.87 -22.15
C TYR A 125 -5.99 8.43 -21.74
N ILE A 126 -6.72 8.25 -20.63
CA ILE A 126 -7.20 6.96 -20.15
C ILE A 126 -8.71 6.88 -20.31
N LYS A 127 -9.20 5.78 -20.88
CA LYS A 127 -10.61 5.42 -20.89
C LYS A 127 -10.85 4.47 -19.72
N ASN A 128 -11.51 4.98 -18.69
CA ASN A 128 -11.95 4.16 -17.57
C ASN A 128 -12.97 3.13 -18.05
N SER A 129 -12.70 1.86 -17.79
CA SER A 129 -13.75 0.86 -17.95
C SER A 129 -14.74 0.98 -16.80
N LYS A 130 -16.04 0.89 -17.11
CA LYS A 130 -17.10 0.89 -16.08
C LYS A 130 -17.30 -0.49 -15.45
N ASP A 131 -16.69 -1.53 -16.03
CA ASP A 131 -16.83 -2.94 -15.62
C ASP A 131 -15.51 -3.50 -15.08
N SER A 132 -15.46 -4.81 -14.80
CA SER A 132 -14.28 -5.55 -14.35
C SER A 132 -13.15 -5.68 -15.40
N SER A 133 -13.18 -4.90 -16.48
CA SER A 133 -12.14 -4.89 -17.49
C SER A 133 -11.06 -3.86 -17.19
N TYR A 134 -9.88 -4.05 -17.76
CA TYR A 134 -8.81 -3.05 -17.68
C TYR A 134 -9.24 -1.73 -18.31
N ASP A 135 -8.73 -0.63 -17.76
CA ASP A 135 -8.73 0.67 -18.43
C ASP A 135 -7.95 0.58 -19.75
N SER A 136 -8.26 1.47 -20.69
CA SER A 136 -7.56 1.49 -21.98
C SER A 136 -6.97 2.85 -22.33
N TRP A 137 -5.79 2.86 -22.94
CA TRP A 137 -5.16 4.05 -23.50
C TRP A 137 -5.96 4.61 -24.68
N LYS A 138 -5.99 5.94 -24.80
CA LYS A 138 -6.56 6.68 -25.93
C LYS A 138 -5.44 7.14 -26.86
N PHE A 139 -4.83 6.21 -27.61
CA PHE A 139 -3.65 6.50 -28.43
C PHE A 139 -3.83 7.67 -29.41
N ILE A 140 -5.00 7.80 -30.05
CA ILE A 140 -5.29 8.94 -30.94
C ILE A 140 -5.11 10.29 -30.21
N GLN A 141 -5.61 10.39 -28.97
CA GLN A 141 -5.46 11.62 -28.18
C GLN A 141 -4.02 11.84 -27.72
N MET A 142 -3.25 10.77 -27.53
CA MET A 142 -1.84 10.85 -27.18
C MET A 142 -0.98 11.31 -28.37
N GLU A 143 -1.29 10.88 -29.58
CA GLU A 143 -0.61 11.32 -30.81
C GLU A 143 -0.81 12.83 -31.06
N ASP A 144 -1.99 13.36 -30.73
CA ASP A 144 -2.33 14.78 -30.83
C ASP A 144 -1.83 15.63 -29.64
N SER A 145 -1.24 15.00 -28.62
CA SER A 145 -0.75 15.70 -27.43
C SER A 145 0.49 16.56 -27.74
N GLN A 146 0.75 17.57 -26.91
CA GLN A 146 2.01 18.34 -26.96
C GLN A 146 3.15 17.65 -26.19
N ASP A 147 2.87 16.56 -25.46
CA ASP A 147 3.86 15.80 -24.71
C ASP A 147 4.56 14.77 -25.61
N GLN A 148 5.88 14.89 -25.76
CA GLN A 148 6.67 14.02 -26.61
C GLN A 148 6.65 12.55 -26.13
N ALA A 149 6.65 12.31 -24.81
CA ALA A 149 6.62 10.96 -24.26
C ALA A 149 5.28 10.28 -24.59
N LEU A 150 4.16 11.00 -24.56
CA LEU A 150 2.86 10.47 -24.99
C LEU A 150 2.83 10.14 -26.49
N GLN A 151 3.37 11.02 -27.34
CA GLN A 151 3.45 10.76 -28.78
C GLN A 151 4.32 9.53 -29.08
N ASP A 152 5.49 9.43 -28.45
CA ASP A 152 6.42 8.31 -28.65
C ASP A 152 5.84 7.01 -28.11
N PHE A 153 5.13 7.07 -26.98
CA PHE A 153 4.42 5.93 -26.41
C PHE A 153 3.32 5.42 -27.37
N ALA A 154 2.49 6.32 -27.91
CA ALA A 154 1.42 5.95 -28.82
C ALA A 154 1.93 5.30 -30.12
N ARG A 155 3.10 5.70 -30.61
CA ARG A 155 3.73 5.11 -31.81
C ARG A 155 4.39 3.76 -31.55
N THR A 156 4.90 3.53 -30.34
CA THR A 156 5.71 2.35 -30.02
C THR A 156 4.94 1.25 -29.28
N TRP A 157 3.86 1.60 -28.59
CA TRP A 157 3.08 0.68 -27.76
C TRP A 157 1.74 0.33 -28.40
N GLN A 158 1.45 -0.98 -28.52
CA GLN A 158 0.26 -1.47 -29.24
C GLN A 158 -0.85 -2.01 -28.35
N ASP A 159 -0.53 -2.47 -27.12
CA ASP A 159 -1.54 -3.07 -26.23
C ASP A 159 -2.42 -1.96 -25.64
N PRO A 160 -3.73 -1.90 -25.96
CA PRO A 160 -4.58 -0.82 -25.50
C PRO A 160 -4.76 -0.82 -23.99
N ARG A 161 -4.47 -1.90 -23.27
CA ARG A 161 -4.73 -2.01 -21.83
C ARG A 161 -3.74 -1.19 -21.00
N VAL A 162 -4.25 -0.46 -20.02
CA VAL A 162 -3.45 0.16 -18.97
C VAL A 162 -3.08 -0.92 -17.97
N THR A 163 -1.80 -1.27 -17.91
CA THR A 163 -1.23 -2.32 -17.06
C THR A 163 0.05 -1.79 -16.43
N SER A 164 0.54 -2.39 -15.34
CA SER A 164 1.84 -2.01 -14.77
C SER A 164 2.95 -2.01 -15.83
N ARG A 165 2.94 -2.98 -16.74
CA ARG A 165 3.87 -3.06 -17.88
C ARG A 165 3.77 -1.85 -18.82
N SER A 166 2.55 -1.43 -19.19
CA SER A 166 2.40 -0.29 -20.10
C SER A 166 2.72 1.03 -19.41
N LEU A 167 2.47 1.15 -18.09
CA LEU A 167 2.92 2.28 -17.29
C LEU A 167 4.45 2.37 -17.22
N VAL A 168 5.17 1.26 -17.00
CA VAL A 168 6.65 1.25 -17.04
C VAL A 168 7.18 1.69 -18.40
N ALA A 169 6.57 1.23 -19.50
CA ALA A 169 6.97 1.64 -20.84
C ALA A 169 6.79 3.15 -21.08
N LEU A 170 5.74 3.77 -20.54
CA LEU A 170 5.57 5.22 -20.58
C LEU A 170 6.59 5.94 -19.68
N ILE A 171 6.82 5.44 -18.46
CA ILE A 171 7.82 5.98 -17.52
C ILE A 171 9.22 6.01 -18.13
N ASP A 172 9.59 5.00 -18.92
CA ASP A 172 10.88 4.95 -19.61
C ASP A 172 11.06 6.09 -20.63
N LEU A 173 9.98 6.67 -21.15
CA LEU A 173 9.99 7.81 -22.08
C LEU A 173 9.96 9.16 -21.36
N LEU A 174 9.55 9.21 -20.08
CA LEU A 174 9.48 10.46 -19.32
C LEU A 174 10.87 11.05 -19.04
N PRO A 175 10.99 12.38 -18.86
CA PRO A 175 12.24 13.07 -18.54
C PRO A 175 12.65 12.93 -17.06
N ILE A 176 12.46 11.76 -16.46
CA ILE A 176 12.81 11.46 -15.06
C ILE A 176 14.18 10.78 -14.92
N SER A 177 14.76 10.82 -13.72
CA SER A 177 16.09 10.28 -13.44
C SER A 177 16.23 8.80 -13.81
N GLY A 178 17.39 8.43 -14.37
CA GLY A 178 17.68 7.04 -14.75
C GLY A 178 17.67 6.06 -13.56
N SER A 179 17.98 6.52 -12.34
CA SER A 179 17.83 5.72 -11.12
C SER A 179 16.37 5.38 -10.84
N LEU A 180 15.45 6.33 -11.03
CA LEU A 180 14.03 6.10 -10.80
C LEU A 180 13.42 5.16 -11.86
N LYS A 181 13.87 5.28 -13.12
CA LYS A 181 13.51 4.31 -14.18
C LYS A 181 13.93 2.91 -13.78
N LYS A 182 15.19 2.72 -13.33
CA LYS A 182 15.69 1.43 -12.84
C LYS A 182 14.87 0.88 -11.67
N ASP A 183 14.51 1.73 -10.70
CA ASP A 183 13.68 1.33 -9.56
C ASP A 183 12.30 0.82 -10.04
N VAL A 184 11.65 1.53 -10.96
CA VAL A 184 10.35 1.13 -11.55
C VAL A 184 10.46 -0.17 -12.34
N THR A 185 11.46 -0.29 -13.22
CA THR A 185 11.70 -1.52 -14.00
C THR A 185 11.92 -2.71 -13.06
N PHE A 186 12.71 -2.52 -12.01
CA PHE A 186 12.97 -3.53 -11.00
C PHE A 186 11.68 -4.01 -10.31
N LEU A 187 10.87 -3.08 -9.79
CA LEU A 187 9.58 -3.40 -9.14
C LEU A 187 8.65 -4.18 -10.09
N ARG A 188 8.62 -3.83 -11.39
CA ARG A 188 7.84 -4.54 -12.40
C ARG A 188 8.38 -5.94 -12.67
N ASP A 189 9.69 -6.11 -12.74
CA ASP A 189 10.29 -7.42 -12.99
C ASP A 189 10.04 -8.37 -11.83
N MET A 190 10.03 -7.86 -10.59
CA MET A 190 9.57 -8.58 -9.39
C MET A 190 8.12 -9.03 -9.48
N GLU A 191 7.21 -8.12 -9.87
CA GLU A 191 5.80 -8.44 -10.08
C GLU A 191 5.64 -9.57 -11.12
N LYS A 192 6.40 -9.49 -12.21
CA LYS A 192 6.34 -10.47 -13.30
C LYS A 192 6.91 -11.83 -12.90
N SER A 193 8.05 -11.87 -12.21
CA SER A 193 8.77 -13.11 -11.89
C SER A 193 8.18 -13.86 -10.70
N VAL A 194 7.59 -13.14 -9.73
CA VAL A 194 7.09 -13.75 -8.49
C VAL A 194 5.58 -13.68 -8.40
N ARG A 195 5.00 -12.48 -8.43
CA ARG A 195 3.57 -12.29 -8.17
C ARG A 195 2.73 -13.01 -9.22
N ASN A 196 3.05 -12.87 -10.51
CA ASN A 196 2.26 -13.47 -11.58
C ASN A 196 2.17 -15.00 -11.45
N PRO A 197 3.28 -15.75 -11.28
CA PRO A 197 3.19 -17.17 -10.96
C PRO A 197 2.37 -17.48 -9.70
N LEU A 198 2.56 -16.73 -8.60
CA LEU A 198 1.85 -16.98 -7.33
C LEU A 198 0.35 -16.71 -7.35
N ALA A 199 -0.11 -15.87 -8.29
CA ALA A 199 -1.52 -15.58 -8.51
C ALA A 199 -2.20 -16.66 -9.36
N HIS A 200 -1.45 -17.44 -10.15
CA HIS A 200 -1.99 -18.42 -11.09
C HIS A 200 -1.66 -19.87 -10.74
N LEU A 201 -0.68 -20.11 -9.85
CA LEU A 201 -0.19 -21.44 -9.49
C LEU A 201 -0.25 -21.65 -7.98
N ILE A 202 -0.55 -22.88 -7.56
CA ILE A 202 -0.42 -23.31 -6.16
C ILE A 202 0.94 -23.99 -6.02
N LYS A 203 1.88 -23.33 -5.34
CA LYS A 203 3.23 -23.84 -5.09
C LYS A 203 3.68 -23.44 -3.67
N PRO A 204 4.54 -24.25 -3.01
CA PRO A 204 5.22 -23.79 -1.81
C PRO A 204 5.97 -22.49 -2.09
N PHE A 205 5.86 -21.53 -1.20
CA PHE A 205 6.53 -20.24 -1.32
C PHE A 205 6.73 -19.60 0.06
N ASP A 206 7.93 -19.09 0.30
CA ASP A 206 8.36 -18.43 1.53
C ASP A 206 9.43 -17.36 1.21
N GLU A 207 9.99 -16.74 2.24
CA GLU A 207 11.04 -15.72 2.10
C GLU A 207 12.29 -16.25 1.40
N LYS A 208 12.65 -17.52 1.65
CA LYS A 208 13.82 -18.14 1.03
C LYS A 208 13.62 -18.30 -0.48
N ILE A 209 12.46 -18.82 -0.90
CA ILE A 209 12.12 -18.99 -2.31
C ILE A 209 12.02 -17.63 -3.01
N LEU A 210 11.47 -16.60 -2.33
CA LEU A 210 11.47 -15.22 -2.83
C LEU A 210 12.89 -14.74 -3.14
N HIS A 211 13.79 -14.87 -2.17
CA HIS A 211 15.18 -14.44 -2.32
C HIS A 211 15.92 -15.25 -3.39
N GLU A 212 15.74 -16.57 -3.47
CA GLU A 212 16.34 -17.42 -4.51
C GLU A 212 15.85 -17.06 -5.92
N THR A 213 14.58 -16.67 -6.04
CA THR A 213 13.96 -16.32 -7.34
C THR A 213 14.40 -14.94 -7.83
N THR A 214 14.61 -14.00 -6.90
CA THR A 214 14.74 -12.57 -7.23
C THR A 214 16.08 -11.95 -6.90
N GLY A 215 16.82 -12.55 -5.95
CA GLY A 215 17.99 -11.96 -5.32
C GLY A 215 17.69 -10.93 -4.23
N PHE A 216 16.41 -10.76 -3.83
CA PHE A 216 15.99 -9.74 -2.87
C PHE A 216 15.03 -10.31 -1.82
N SER A 217 15.06 -9.72 -0.62
CA SER A 217 14.10 -10.01 0.45
C SER A 217 12.78 -9.25 0.28
N SER A 218 11.73 -9.72 0.94
CA SER A 218 10.45 -9.00 1.05
C SER A 218 10.61 -7.62 1.69
N CYS A 219 11.51 -7.49 2.68
CA CYS A 219 11.90 -6.20 3.26
C CYS A 219 12.49 -5.25 2.21
N SER A 220 13.45 -5.72 1.40
CA SER A 220 14.06 -4.90 0.33
C SER A 220 13.02 -4.42 -0.68
N PHE A 221 12.05 -5.29 -1.00
CA PHE A 221 10.97 -4.95 -1.91
C PHE A 221 10.05 -3.87 -1.31
N LEU A 222 9.67 -4.04 -0.05
CA LEU A 222 8.86 -3.07 0.69
C LEU A 222 9.57 -1.71 0.80
N GLU A 223 10.87 -1.69 1.11
CA GLU A 223 11.67 -0.47 1.17
C GLU A 223 11.65 0.29 -0.17
N MET A 224 11.73 -0.42 -1.29
CA MET A 224 11.63 0.19 -2.61
C MET A 224 10.24 0.77 -2.90
N ILE A 225 9.17 0.07 -2.46
CA ILE A 225 7.79 0.58 -2.54
C ILE A 225 7.65 1.87 -1.70
N ILE A 226 8.17 1.87 -0.47
CA ILE A 226 8.15 3.03 0.43
C ILE A 226 8.94 4.20 -0.17
N LYS A 227 10.13 3.92 -0.74
CA LYS A 227 10.96 4.93 -1.42
C LYS A 227 10.19 5.58 -2.57
N LEU A 228 9.54 4.78 -3.42
CA LEU A 228 8.73 5.29 -4.53
C LEU A 228 7.49 6.07 -4.03
N ALA A 229 6.84 5.60 -2.97
CA ALA A 229 5.71 6.30 -2.35
C ALA A 229 6.12 7.69 -1.83
N ARG A 230 7.23 7.78 -1.09
CA ARG A 230 7.80 9.06 -0.63
C ARG A 230 8.16 9.95 -1.81
N HIS A 231 8.77 9.39 -2.85
CA HIS A 231 9.09 10.13 -4.06
C HIS A 231 7.85 10.72 -4.71
N THR A 232 6.69 10.06 -4.65
CA THR A 232 5.41 10.58 -5.18
C THR A 232 4.65 11.48 -4.19
N GLY A 233 5.28 11.88 -3.08
CA GLY A 233 4.72 12.83 -2.11
C GLY A 233 3.82 12.21 -1.05
N ILE A 234 3.86 10.89 -0.85
CA ILE A 234 3.13 10.21 0.23
C ILE A 234 3.98 10.28 1.50
N ALA A 235 3.45 10.86 2.57
CA ALA A 235 4.06 10.81 3.89
C ALA A 235 3.90 9.41 4.48
N TYR A 236 5.03 8.75 4.74
CA TYR A 236 5.05 7.40 5.29
C TYR A 236 6.06 7.31 6.44
N GLN A 237 5.54 7.04 7.64
CA GLN A 237 6.34 6.85 8.84
C GLN A 237 6.74 5.38 8.98
N GLU A 238 8.02 5.12 8.72
CA GLU A 238 8.58 3.77 8.74
C GLU A 238 9.20 3.40 10.09
N ASN A 239 9.84 4.37 10.74
CA ASN A 239 10.52 4.19 12.02
C ASN A 239 10.19 5.34 12.99
N PRO A 240 9.50 5.08 14.11
CA PRO A 240 8.87 3.80 14.45
C PRO A 240 7.74 3.45 13.47
N PHE A 241 7.48 2.17 13.24
CA PHE A 241 6.35 1.75 12.40
C PHE A 241 5.04 2.19 13.05
N TYR A 242 4.14 2.80 12.26
CA TYR A 242 2.87 3.36 12.75
C TYR A 242 2.07 2.37 13.62
N PHE A 243 1.88 1.12 13.17
CA PHE A 243 1.15 0.12 13.96
C PHE A 243 1.83 -0.21 15.28
N ASP A 244 3.17 -0.22 15.34
CA ASP A 244 3.88 -0.44 16.60
C ASP A 244 3.62 0.67 17.61
N GLN A 245 3.55 1.93 17.16
CA GLN A 245 3.23 3.05 18.04
C GLN A 245 1.81 2.95 18.58
N ILE A 246 0.85 2.64 17.71
CA ILE A 246 -0.55 2.45 18.15
C ILE A 246 -0.64 1.24 19.09
N ASN A 247 0.11 0.18 18.85
CA ASN A 247 0.16 -1.00 19.73
C ASN A 247 0.72 -0.67 21.11
N GLN A 248 1.75 0.17 21.19
CA GLN A 248 2.29 0.65 22.46
C GLN A 248 1.24 1.46 23.23
N LEU A 249 0.53 2.37 22.55
CA LEU A 249 -0.55 3.13 23.15
C LEU A 249 -1.70 2.22 23.64
N ILE A 250 -2.17 1.28 22.81
CA ILE A 250 -3.17 0.29 23.20
C ILE A 250 -2.71 -0.47 24.44
N SER A 251 -1.46 -0.98 24.46
CA SER A 251 -0.91 -1.74 25.59
C SER A 251 -0.87 -0.94 26.89
N SER A 252 -0.65 0.37 26.82
CA SER A 252 -0.65 1.26 27.99
C SER A 252 -2.05 1.51 28.56
N LEU A 253 -3.09 1.33 27.75
CA LEU A 253 -4.50 1.55 28.09
C LEU A 253 -5.23 0.27 28.54
N LEU A 254 -4.62 -0.91 28.33
CA LEU A 254 -5.12 -2.23 28.77
C LEU A 254 -4.73 -2.54 30.22
#